data_AF-Q9YHW9-F1
#
_entry.id   AF-Q9YHW9-F1
#
_cell.length_a   1.000
_cell.length_b   1.000
_cell.length_c   1.000
_cell.angle_alpha   90.00
_cell.angle_beta   90.00
_cell.angle_gamma   90.00
#
_symmetry.space_group_name_H-M   'P 1'
#
loop_
_entity.id
_entity.type
_entity.pdbx_description
1 polymer ?
#
loop_
_entity_poly.entity_id
_entity_poly.type
_entity_poly.pdbx_seq_one_letter_code
_entity_poly.pdbx_strand_id
1 'polypeptide(L)'
;ITPHEYMLSLYRTLSDAERKGVNGSVKLEAGLANTITSFIDKGQDERAPTIRKQKYIFDISALEKDGLLGAELRVLRKKPSDAWKSHSSGKTSQVKLFSCSTNRQAATLLDSRTVSITDTPKWEVFDIWKLFRNFKNLVNLCFELETFDRGRAVDLRTVGFNRTGRQVNEKALFLVFGRTKKRDLFFNEIKARSGQDDKTVYESLFNQRRKRRAPLATRQGKRPSKNLKARCSRKALHVNFKDMGWDDWIIAPLEYEAYHCEGLCEFPLRSHLEPTNHAVIQTLMNSMDPESTPPTCCVPTRLSPISILFIDSANNVVYKQYEE
;
A
#
# COMPACT_ATOMS: atom_id res chain seq x y z
N ILE A 1 -11.26 1.95 -10.67
CA ILE A 1 -9.85 1.86 -11.13
C ILE A 1 -9.42 0.42 -10.98
N THR A 2 -8.83 -0.20 -12.00
CA THR A 2 -8.31 -1.58 -11.89
C THR A 2 -6.89 -1.54 -11.34
N PRO A 3 -6.60 -2.15 -10.17
CA PRO A 3 -5.26 -2.14 -9.60
C PRO A 3 -4.26 -2.85 -10.51
N HIS A 4 -3.02 -2.38 -10.52
CA HIS A 4 -1.95 -3.05 -11.24
C HIS A 4 -1.65 -4.41 -10.59
N GLU A 5 -1.53 -5.49 -11.37
CA GLU A 5 -1.33 -6.85 -10.82
C GLU A 5 -0.11 -6.96 -9.92
N TYR A 6 0.95 -6.22 -10.23
CA TYR A 6 2.12 -6.12 -9.36
C TYR A 6 1.78 -5.70 -7.92
N MET A 7 0.89 -4.71 -7.74
CA MET A 7 0.49 -4.25 -6.40
C MET A 7 -0.32 -5.32 -5.66
N LEU A 8 -1.16 -6.08 -6.38
CA LEU A 8 -1.89 -7.21 -5.79
C LEU A 8 -0.93 -8.33 -5.36
N SER A 9 0.07 -8.64 -6.19
CA SER A 9 1.10 -9.64 -5.88
C SER A 9 1.98 -9.22 -4.70
N LEU A 10 2.37 -7.95 -4.67
CA LEU A 10 3.12 -7.34 -3.57
C LEU A 10 2.35 -7.44 -2.25
N TYR A 11 1.07 -7.06 -2.25
CA TYR A 11 0.20 -7.19 -1.08
C TYR A 11 0.13 -8.63 -0.56
N ARG A 12 -0.13 -9.61 -1.45
CA ARG A 12 -0.19 -11.03 -1.05
C ARG A 12 1.13 -11.48 -0.43
N THR A 13 2.25 -11.14 -1.05
CA THR A 13 3.58 -11.51 -0.57
C THR A 13 3.89 -10.92 0.81
N LEU A 14 3.61 -9.63 1.01
CA LEU A 14 3.93 -8.95 2.27
C LEU A 14 2.96 -9.36 3.40
N SER A 15 1.66 -9.47 3.11
CA SER A 15 0.65 -9.91 4.09
C SER A 15 0.82 -11.38 4.51
N ASP A 16 1.25 -12.27 3.60
CA ASP A 16 1.54 -13.66 3.95
C ASP A 16 2.80 -13.78 4.82
N ALA A 17 3.82 -12.94 4.58
CA ALA A 17 5.03 -12.90 5.41
C ALA A 17 4.70 -12.45 6.85
N GLU A 18 3.86 -11.43 6.99
CA GLU A 18 3.33 -10.95 8.27
C GLU A 18 2.60 -12.07 9.04
N ARG A 19 1.65 -12.76 8.39
CA ARG A 19 0.86 -13.82 9.04
C ARG A 19 1.70 -14.98 9.55
N LYS A 20 2.79 -15.31 8.85
CA LYS A 20 3.65 -16.45 9.22
C LYS A 20 4.66 -16.10 10.31
N GLY A 21 4.71 -14.85 10.78
CA GLY A 21 5.67 -14.41 11.80
C GLY A 21 7.13 -14.64 11.41
N VAL A 22 7.38 -14.85 10.11
CA VAL A 22 8.73 -15.04 9.61
C VAL A 22 9.29 -13.64 9.55
N ASN A 23 10.31 -13.36 10.38
CA ASN A 23 11.32 -12.34 10.09
C ASN A 23 12.03 -12.75 8.80
N GLY A 24 11.27 -12.72 7.71
CA GLY A 24 11.66 -13.23 6.43
C GLY A 24 12.83 -12.41 6.00
N SER A 25 13.96 -13.08 5.87
CA SER A 25 15.10 -12.73 5.03
C SER A 25 14.71 -12.48 3.56
N VAL A 26 13.51 -12.00 3.28
CA VAL A 26 13.14 -11.35 2.04
C VAL A 26 13.88 -10.01 2.07
N LYS A 27 15.10 -10.02 1.54
CA LYS A 27 15.87 -8.86 1.09
C LYS A 27 15.12 -8.14 -0.05
N LEU A 28 13.88 -7.72 0.18
CA LEU A 28 13.30 -6.63 -0.58
C LEU A 28 13.33 -5.41 0.33
N GLU A 29 13.81 -4.30 -0.20
CA GLU A 29 13.66 -2.98 0.42
C GLU A 29 12.18 -2.71 0.79
N ALA A 30 11.24 -3.35 0.09
CA ALA A 30 9.81 -3.39 0.41
C ALA A 30 9.48 -3.95 1.81
N GLY A 31 10.27 -4.88 2.36
CA GLY A 31 10.04 -5.45 3.70
C GLY A 31 10.44 -4.51 4.85
N LEU A 32 11.22 -3.46 4.55
CA LEU A 32 11.54 -2.39 5.51
C LEU A 32 10.53 -1.24 5.46
N ALA A 33 9.73 -1.19 4.39
CA ALA A 33 8.73 -0.16 4.15
C ALA A 33 7.37 -0.58 4.74
N ASN A 34 6.75 0.31 5.51
CA ASN A 34 5.36 0.13 5.95
C ASN A 34 4.36 0.83 5.02
N THR A 35 4.83 1.62 4.04
CA THR A 35 3.99 2.25 3.03
C THR A 35 4.66 2.12 1.66
N ILE A 36 3.91 1.68 0.65
CA ILE A 36 4.36 1.58 -0.73
C ILE A 36 3.30 2.19 -1.64
N THR A 37 3.63 3.30 -2.28
CA THR A 37 2.72 4.03 -3.17
C THR A 37 3.10 3.78 -4.62
N SER A 38 2.09 3.53 -5.45
CA SER A 38 2.29 3.27 -6.87
C SER A 38 1.65 4.34 -7.76
N PHE A 39 2.40 4.79 -8.77
CA PHE A 39 2.00 5.81 -9.73
C PHE A 39 2.03 5.22 -11.14
N ILE A 40 0.99 5.49 -11.91
CA ILE A 40 0.84 4.97 -13.28
C ILE A 40 1.31 6.01 -14.29
N ASP A 41 2.03 5.56 -15.32
CA ASP A 41 2.50 6.41 -16.40
C ASP A 41 1.35 7.11 -17.16
N LYS A 42 1.48 8.44 -17.29
CA LYS A 42 0.61 9.34 -18.07
C LYS A 42 1.25 9.75 -19.40
N GLY A 43 2.49 9.36 -19.69
CA GLY A 43 3.22 9.70 -20.89
C GLY A 43 2.63 9.07 -22.16
N GLN A 44 2.84 9.75 -23.29
CA GLN A 44 2.44 9.28 -24.61
C GLN A 44 3.63 9.28 -25.56
N ASP A 45 3.61 8.38 -26.54
CA ASP A 45 4.63 8.33 -27.58
C ASP A 45 4.40 9.49 -28.58
N GLU A 46 5.49 10.13 -28.99
CA GLU A 46 5.43 11.12 -30.07
C GLU A 46 5.04 10.42 -31.39
N ARG A 47 4.20 11.07 -32.20
CA ARG A 47 3.77 10.54 -33.51
C ARG A 47 4.94 10.63 -34.49
N ALA A 48 5.78 9.61 -34.50
CA ALA A 48 6.94 9.52 -35.37
C ALA A 48 7.00 8.14 -36.06
N PRO A 49 7.55 8.05 -37.28
CA PRO A 49 7.71 6.79 -37.99
C PRO A 49 8.66 5.83 -37.27
N THR A 50 9.55 6.33 -36.41
CA THR A 50 10.40 5.54 -35.50
C THR A 50 10.42 6.19 -34.12
N ILE A 51 10.34 5.39 -33.07
CA ILE A 51 10.33 5.89 -31.68
C ILE A 51 11.73 5.66 -31.10
N ARG A 52 12.57 6.70 -31.08
CA ARG A 52 13.93 6.63 -30.51
C ARG A 52 14.00 7.02 -29.04
N LYS A 53 13.01 7.78 -28.58
CA LYS A 53 12.89 8.29 -27.21
C LYS A 53 11.47 8.04 -26.72
N GLN A 54 11.35 7.64 -25.46
CA GLN A 54 10.06 7.46 -24.80
C GLN A 54 10.03 8.20 -23.47
N LYS A 55 9.05 9.10 -23.30
CA LYS A 55 8.88 9.84 -22.04
C LYS A 55 7.88 9.13 -21.14
N TYR A 56 8.26 8.89 -19.90
CA TYR A 56 7.41 8.35 -18.85
C TYR A 56 7.14 9.46 -17.84
N ILE A 57 5.87 9.75 -17.59
CA ILE A 57 5.45 10.91 -16.78
C ILE A 57 4.59 10.42 -15.63
N PHE A 58 4.97 10.81 -14.41
CA PHE A 58 4.30 10.42 -13.17
C PHE A 58 3.91 11.65 -12.38
N ASP A 59 2.69 11.66 -11.87
CA ASP A 59 2.17 12.69 -10.98
C ASP A 59 2.35 12.22 -9.54
N ILE A 60 3.23 12.90 -8.81
CA ILE A 60 3.62 12.56 -7.42
C ILE A 60 3.18 13.64 -6.45
N SER A 61 2.19 14.45 -6.82
CA SER A 61 1.63 15.50 -5.98
C SER A 61 1.19 14.99 -4.60
N ALA A 62 0.61 13.80 -4.54
CA ALA A 62 0.11 13.15 -3.33
C ALA A 62 1.14 12.31 -2.56
N LEU A 63 2.40 12.25 -3.03
CA LEU A 63 3.43 11.45 -2.37
C LEU A 63 3.85 12.06 -1.03
N GLU A 64 3.77 11.28 0.05
CA GLU A 64 4.43 11.64 1.32
C GLU A 64 5.95 11.53 1.15
N LYS A 65 6.66 12.67 1.28
CA LYS A 65 8.09 12.76 0.95
C LYS A 65 9.02 12.52 2.14
N ASP A 66 8.45 12.38 3.33
CA ASP A 66 9.20 12.09 4.55
C ASP A 66 9.28 10.58 4.77
N GLY A 67 10.42 10.11 5.28
CA GLY A 67 10.62 8.69 5.56
C GLY A 67 10.75 7.80 4.32
N LEU A 68 11.03 8.36 3.14
CA LEU A 68 11.30 7.57 1.95
C LEU A 68 12.51 6.65 2.15
N LEU A 69 12.42 5.42 1.63
CA LEU A 69 13.42 4.37 1.76
C LEU A 69 14.00 3.92 0.41
N GLY A 70 13.19 3.96 -0.64
CA GLY A 70 13.57 3.43 -1.94
C GLY A 70 12.59 3.83 -3.04
N ALA A 71 12.98 3.62 -4.28
CA ALA A 71 12.07 3.81 -5.40
C ALA A 71 12.49 3.07 -6.66
N GLU A 72 11.49 2.52 -7.34
CA GLU A 72 11.66 1.68 -8.51
C GLU A 72 10.77 2.16 -9.65
N LEU A 73 11.33 2.22 -10.86
CA LEU A 73 10.55 2.33 -12.09
C LEU A 73 10.48 0.97 -12.77
N ARG A 74 9.28 0.55 -13.14
CA ARG A 74 9.03 -0.72 -13.83
C ARG A 74 8.43 -0.46 -15.19
N VAL A 75 9.09 -0.97 -16.23
CA VAL A 75 8.66 -0.81 -17.62
C VAL A 75 8.48 -2.18 -18.26
N LEU A 76 7.27 -2.48 -18.75
CA LEU A 76 6.98 -3.74 -19.42
C LEU A 76 7.57 -3.76 -20.82
N ARG A 77 8.22 -4.86 -21.16
CA ARG A 77 8.71 -5.20 -22.49
C ARG A 77 7.95 -6.42 -23.00
N LYS A 78 7.46 -6.35 -24.24
CA LYS A 78 6.73 -7.43 -24.92
C LYS A 78 7.43 -7.81 -26.21
N LYS A 79 7.09 -8.98 -26.75
CA LYS A 79 7.56 -9.38 -28.08
C LYS A 79 7.16 -8.32 -29.12
N PRO A 80 8.09 -7.85 -29.97
CA PRO A 80 7.77 -6.93 -31.07
C PRO A 80 6.78 -7.57 -32.05
N SER A 81 5.79 -6.80 -32.53
CA SER A 81 4.73 -7.29 -33.41
C SER A 81 5.23 -7.71 -34.81
N ASP A 82 6.27 -7.06 -35.34
CA ASP A 82 6.80 -7.30 -36.69
C ASP A 82 7.85 -8.43 -36.74
N ALA A 83 7.44 -9.63 -36.34
CA ALA A 83 8.31 -10.81 -36.22
C ALA A 83 8.61 -11.54 -37.56
N TRP A 84 8.36 -10.92 -38.72
CA TRP A 84 8.54 -11.55 -40.04
C TRP A 84 9.98 -11.57 -40.54
N LYS A 85 10.88 -10.83 -39.90
CA LYS A 85 12.32 -10.95 -40.16
C LYS A 85 12.93 -11.81 -39.07
N SER A 86 13.67 -12.85 -39.46
CA SER A 86 14.46 -13.70 -38.56
C SER A 86 15.30 -12.83 -37.63
N HIS A 87 14.84 -12.65 -36.39
CA HIS A 87 15.65 -12.01 -35.36
C HIS A 87 16.53 -13.11 -34.81
N SER A 88 17.83 -13.04 -35.10
CA SER A 88 18.83 -13.91 -34.50
C SER A 88 18.62 -13.92 -32.97
N SER A 89 18.25 -15.07 -32.41
CA SER A 89 18.15 -15.22 -30.96
C SER A 89 19.49 -14.80 -30.36
N GLY A 90 19.48 -13.82 -29.46
CA GLY A 90 20.71 -13.30 -28.83
C GLY A 90 21.14 -11.90 -29.27
N LYS A 91 20.37 -11.17 -30.09
CA LYS A 91 20.64 -9.74 -30.28
C LYS A 91 20.41 -8.98 -28.98
N THR A 92 21.47 -8.36 -28.47
CA THR A 92 21.44 -7.53 -27.26
C THR A 92 21.34 -6.06 -27.63
N SER A 93 20.65 -5.28 -26.81
CA SER A 93 20.56 -3.82 -26.96
C SER A 93 20.77 -3.18 -25.59
N GLN A 94 21.42 -2.03 -25.57
CA GLN A 94 21.62 -1.26 -24.35
C GLN A 94 20.45 -0.30 -24.18
N VAL A 95 19.75 -0.42 -23.07
CA VAL A 95 18.67 0.47 -22.65
C VAL A 95 19.25 1.46 -21.65
N LYS A 96 19.05 2.75 -21.91
CA LYS A 96 19.50 3.83 -21.04
C LYS A 96 18.29 4.62 -20.56
N LEU A 97 18.23 4.86 -19.25
CA LEU A 97 17.20 5.66 -18.61
C LEU A 97 17.82 7.00 -18.20
N PHE A 98 17.19 8.09 -18.60
CA PHE A 98 17.62 9.45 -18.31
C PHE A 98 16.56 10.22 -17.53
N SER A 99 16.96 11.23 -16.77
CA SER A 99 16.04 12.31 -16.38
C SER A 99 15.68 13.14 -17.61
N CYS A 100 14.45 13.63 -17.68
CA CYS A 100 14.07 14.55 -18.75
C CYS A 100 14.88 15.85 -18.67
N SER A 101 15.32 16.35 -19.82
CA SER A 101 15.95 17.67 -19.88
C SER A 101 14.92 18.77 -19.58
N THR A 102 15.37 19.81 -18.91
CA THR A 102 14.60 21.05 -18.71
C THR A 102 15.41 22.22 -19.26
N ASN A 103 14.79 23.39 -19.46
CA ASN A 103 15.50 24.59 -19.92
C ASN A 103 16.71 24.98 -19.04
N ARG A 104 16.77 24.47 -17.80
CA ARG A 104 17.83 24.78 -16.82
C ARG A 104 18.79 23.61 -16.56
N GLN A 105 18.44 22.38 -16.94
CA GLN A 105 19.22 21.19 -16.59
C GLN A 105 19.24 20.19 -17.75
N ALA A 106 20.44 19.75 -18.13
CA ALA A 106 20.62 18.70 -19.11
C ALA A 106 20.12 17.34 -18.59
N ALA A 107 19.72 16.47 -19.50
CA ALA A 107 19.33 15.10 -19.18
C ALA A 107 20.50 14.37 -18.50
N THR A 108 20.24 13.71 -17.38
CA THR A 108 21.23 12.98 -16.59
C THR A 108 20.98 11.49 -16.73
N LEU A 109 22.01 10.69 -17.02
CA LEU A 109 21.89 9.23 -17.07
C LEU A 109 21.64 8.69 -15.65
N LEU A 110 20.55 7.94 -15.51
CA LEU A 110 20.08 7.39 -14.24
C LEU A 110 20.53 5.96 -14.07
N ASP A 111 20.29 5.16 -15.12
CA ASP A 111 20.62 3.75 -15.15
C ASP A 111 20.83 3.29 -16.61
N SER A 112 21.61 2.23 -16.79
CA SER A 112 21.93 1.66 -18.10
C SER A 112 22.03 0.15 -18.00
N ARG A 113 21.29 -0.56 -18.85
CA ARG A 113 21.08 -2.01 -18.74
C ARG A 113 21.17 -2.66 -20.12
N THR A 114 21.69 -3.87 -20.20
CA THR A 114 21.67 -4.64 -21.45
C THR A 114 20.47 -5.57 -21.46
N VAL A 115 19.65 -5.51 -22.51
CA VAL A 115 18.48 -6.36 -22.68
C VAL A 115 18.63 -7.24 -23.91
N SER A 116 18.15 -8.48 -23.81
CA SER A 116 18.02 -9.42 -24.93
C SER A 116 16.56 -9.49 -25.37
N ILE A 117 16.28 -9.72 -26.64
CA ILE A 117 14.90 -9.96 -27.07
C ILE A 117 14.45 -11.33 -26.55
N THR A 118 13.35 -11.35 -25.80
CA THR A 118 12.75 -12.57 -25.22
C THR A 118 11.34 -12.76 -25.77
N ASP A 119 10.92 -14.01 -25.95
CA ASP A 119 9.56 -14.33 -26.41
C ASP A 119 8.49 -14.06 -25.33
N THR A 120 8.90 -14.06 -24.06
CA THR A 120 8.01 -13.78 -22.93
C THR A 120 8.03 -12.29 -22.55
N PRO A 121 6.87 -11.72 -22.16
CA PRO A 121 6.81 -10.39 -21.58
C PRO A 121 7.67 -10.32 -20.31
N LYS A 122 8.44 -9.25 -20.18
CA LYS A 122 9.37 -9.05 -19.06
C LYS A 122 9.29 -7.62 -18.55
N TRP A 123 9.21 -7.46 -17.23
CA TRP A 123 9.33 -6.16 -16.58
C TRP A 123 10.81 -5.83 -16.38
N GLU A 124 11.26 -4.74 -17.00
CA GLU A 124 12.57 -4.16 -16.71
C GLU A 124 12.42 -3.20 -15.53
N VAL A 125 13.20 -3.44 -14.48
CA VAL A 125 13.16 -2.68 -13.21
C VAL A 125 14.41 -1.82 -13.13
N PHE A 126 14.20 -0.53 -12.85
CA PHE A 126 15.24 0.48 -12.68
C PHE A 126 15.16 1.02 -11.25
N ASP A 127 16.24 0.88 -10.49
CA ASP A 127 16.40 1.55 -9.21
C ASP A 127 16.74 3.02 -9.47
N ILE A 128 15.83 3.90 -9.07
CA ILE A 128 15.93 5.34 -9.28
C ILE A 128 16.10 6.11 -7.97
N TRP A 129 16.42 5.40 -6.89
CA TRP A 129 16.63 5.97 -5.57
C TRP A 129 17.66 7.12 -5.55
N LYS A 130 18.72 7.00 -6.35
CA LYS A 130 19.79 8.01 -6.43
C LYS A 130 19.30 9.41 -6.82
N LEU A 131 18.11 9.52 -7.43
CA LEU A 131 17.50 10.81 -7.80
C LEU A 131 16.81 11.52 -6.64
N PHE A 132 16.41 10.80 -5.60
CA PHE A 132 15.46 11.30 -4.61
C PHE A 132 15.99 12.43 -3.73
N ARG A 133 17.31 12.65 -3.69
CA ARG A 133 17.90 13.76 -2.93
C ARG A 133 17.37 15.13 -3.39
N ASN A 134 16.92 15.26 -4.64
CA ASN A 134 16.50 16.53 -5.24
C ASN A 134 14.98 16.69 -5.43
N PHE A 135 14.16 15.68 -5.05
CA PHE A 135 12.73 15.63 -5.40
C PHE A 135 11.77 16.25 -4.40
N LYS A 136 12.26 16.79 -3.27
CA LYS A 136 11.39 17.34 -2.21
C LYS A 136 10.37 18.37 -2.71
N ASN A 137 10.68 19.10 -3.79
CA ASN A 137 9.79 20.14 -4.33
C ASN A 137 9.10 19.79 -5.66
N LEU A 138 9.28 18.57 -6.18
CA LEU A 138 8.72 18.19 -7.48
C LEU A 138 7.31 17.60 -7.33
N VAL A 139 6.42 18.01 -8.24
CA VAL A 139 5.02 17.55 -8.32
C VAL A 139 4.86 16.48 -9.40
N ASN A 140 5.65 16.61 -10.47
CA ASN A 140 5.70 15.65 -11.57
C ASN A 140 7.12 15.12 -11.74
N LEU A 141 7.17 13.85 -12.14
CA LEU A 141 8.38 13.09 -12.43
C LEU A 141 8.41 12.76 -13.92
N CYS A 142 9.56 12.92 -14.55
CA CYS A 142 9.73 12.64 -15.98
C CYS A 142 11.03 11.87 -16.22
N PHE A 143 10.89 10.72 -16.88
CA PHE A 143 12.00 9.87 -17.30
C PHE A 143 11.98 9.67 -18.81
N GLU A 144 13.16 9.65 -19.43
CA GLU A 144 13.33 9.40 -20.86
C GLU A 144 14.08 8.08 -21.06
N LEU A 145 13.51 7.21 -21.88
CA LEU A 145 14.08 5.91 -22.23
C LEU A 145 14.63 5.94 -23.65
N GLU A 146 15.86 5.50 -23.82
CA GLU A 146 16.52 5.35 -25.12
C GLU A 146 17.13 3.96 -25.26
N THR A 147 17.21 3.47 -26.50
CA THR A 147 17.83 2.18 -26.80
C THR A 147 18.92 2.30 -27.85
N PHE A 148 20.03 1.61 -27.62
CA PHE A 148 21.22 1.63 -28.45
C PHE A 148 21.65 0.21 -28.83
N ASP A 149 22.08 0.03 -30.07
CA ASP A 149 22.74 -1.18 -30.57
C ASP A 149 24.09 -0.76 -31.17
N ARG A 150 25.19 -1.26 -30.59
CA ARG A 150 26.57 -0.91 -30.98
C ARG A 150 26.79 0.60 -31.15
N GLY A 151 26.23 1.41 -30.23
CA GLY A 151 26.35 2.87 -30.22
C GLY A 151 25.36 3.63 -31.10
N ARG A 152 24.52 2.95 -31.89
CA ARG A 152 23.47 3.57 -32.72
C ARG A 152 22.12 3.50 -32.04
N ALA A 153 21.37 4.60 -32.06
CA ALA A 153 20.01 4.62 -31.54
C ALA A 153 19.09 3.71 -32.36
N VAL A 154 18.33 2.86 -31.68
CA VAL A 154 17.39 1.89 -32.26
C VAL A 154 15.97 2.25 -31.86
N ASP A 155 15.01 1.87 -32.70
CA ASP A 155 13.59 2.03 -32.42
C ASP A 155 13.17 1.14 -31.24
N LEU A 156 12.65 1.77 -30.18
CA LEU A 156 12.15 1.16 -28.96
C LEU A 156 11.13 0.04 -29.21
N ARG A 157 10.32 0.14 -30.28
CA ARG A 157 9.32 -0.88 -30.63
C ARG A 157 9.97 -2.21 -31.01
N THR A 158 11.12 -2.17 -31.67
CA THR A 158 11.88 -3.36 -32.08
C THR A 158 12.53 -4.08 -30.90
N VAL A 159 12.72 -3.38 -29.78
CA VAL A 159 13.28 -3.94 -28.53
C VAL A 159 12.17 -4.36 -27.55
N GLY A 160 10.90 -4.10 -27.91
CA GLY A 160 9.72 -4.54 -27.15
C GLY A 160 9.05 -3.49 -26.27
N PHE A 161 9.42 -2.21 -26.40
CA PHE A 161 8.86 -1.11 -25.60
C PHE A 161 7.64 -0.42 -26.24
N ASN A 162 6.98 -1.08 -27.19
CA ASN A 162 5.75 -0.55 -27.80
C ASN A 162 4.65 -0.36 -26.75
N ARG A 163 4.08 0.86 -26.64
CA ARG A 163 2.98 1.21 -25.72
C ARG A 163 1.59 1.10 -26.33
N THR A 164 1.46 0.97 -27.65
CA THR A 164 0.15 0.97 -28.31
C THR A 164 -0.73 -0.18 -27.81
N GLY A 165 -1.97 0.14 -27.43
CA GLY A 165 -2.97 -0.85 -26.99
C GLY A 165 -2.74 -1.42 -25.59
N ARG A 166 -1.80 -0.89 -24.80
CA ARG A 166 -1.56 -1.34 -23.43
C ARG A 166 -2.71 -0.98 -22.50
N GLN A 167 -3.14 -1.98 -21.72
CA GLN A 167 -4.09 -1.81 -20.63
C GLN A 167 -3.41 -1.14 -19.42
N VAL A 168 -4.19 -0.70 -18.43
CA VAL A 168 -3.66 0.01 -17.24
C VAL A 168 -2.64 -0.85 -16.47
N ASN A 169 -2.86 -2.17 -16.39
CA ASN A 169 -1.94 -3.15 -15.78
C ASN A 169 -0.66 -3.43 -16.59
N GLU A 170 -0.50 -2.81 -17.75
CA GLU A 170 0.68 -2.97 -18.63
C GLU A 170 1.45 -1.65 -18.82
N LYS A 171 0.90 -0.55 -18.31
CA LYS A 171 1.57 0.74 -18.27
C LYS A 171 2.77 0.68 -17.32
N ALA A 172 3.73 1.56 -17.55
CA ALA A 172 4.86 1.65 -16.62
C ALA A 172 4.37 2.08 -15.23
N LEU A 173 4.97 1.47 -14.23
CA LEU A 173 4.61 1.62 -12.83
C LEU A 173 5.81 2.20 -12.09
N PHE A 174 5.60 3.33 -11.44
CA PHE A 174 6.59 3.92 -10.55
C PHE A 174 6.19 3.65 -9.10
N LEU A 175 7.11 3.08 -8.34
CA LEU A 175 6.90 2.64 -6.96
C LEU A 175 7.79 3.46 -6.04
N VAL A 176 7.22 3.92 -4.95
CA VAL A 176 7.95 4.60 -3.89
C VAL A 176 7.75 3.84 -2.59
N PHE A 177 8.85 3.45 -1.98
CA PHE A 177 8.90 2.73 -0.71
C PHE A 177 9.22 3.73 0.39
N GLY A 178 8.45 3.69 1.48
CA GLY A 178 8.61 4.61 2.59
C GLY A 178 8.24 4.00 3.93
N ARG A 179 8.67 4.69 4.98
CA ARG A 179 8.30 4.42 6.36
C ARG A 179 7.57 5.62 6.94
N THR A 180 6.25 5.57 6.94
CA THR A 180 5.43 6.58 7.60
C THR A 180 5.42 6.29 9.11
N LYS A 181 5.86 7.28 9.91
CA LYS A 181 5.80 7.20 11.38
C LYS A 181 4.48 7.71 11.94
N LYS A 182 3.66 8.36 11.11
CA LYS A 182 2.38 8.85 11.56
C LYS A 182 1.48 7.65 11.82
N ARG A 183 0.91 7.57 13.03
CA ARG A 183 -0.25 6.72 13.36
C ARG A 183 -1.50 7.26 12.65
N ASP A 184 -1.34 7.64 11.39
CA ASP A 184 -2.39 8.09 10.51
C ASP A 184 -3.23 6.86 10.22
N LEU A 185 -4.19 6.65 11.11
CA LEU A 185 -5.33 5.77 10.95
C LEU A 185 -6.03 6.12 9.63
N PHE A 186 -6.92 5.24 9.16
CA PHE A 186 -7.82 5.46 8.04
C PHE A 186 -8.52 6.83 8.00
N PHE A 187 -8.52 7.57 9.11
CA PHE A 187 -9.08 8.91 9.26
C PHE A 187 -8.67 9.90 8.17
N ASN A 188 -7.43 9.93 7.70
CA ASN A 188 -7.03 10.91 6.68
C ASN A 188 -7.70 10.64 5.34
N GLU A 189 -7.79 9.38 4.92
CA GLU A 189 -8.48 9.02 3.69
C GLU A 189 -10.00 9.15 3.81
N ILE A 190 -10.56 8.80 4.98
CA ILE A 190 -11.98 9.03 5.26
C ILE A 190 -12.28 10.55 5.24
N LYS A 191 -11.42 11.38 5.83
CA LYS A 191 -11.55 12.86 5.83
C LYS A 191 -11.48 13.40 4.41
N ALA A 192 -10.44 13.02 3.65
CA ALA A 192 -10.24 13.46 2.27
C ALA A 192 -11.44 13.12 1.37
N ARG A 193 -12.04 11.95 1.56
CA ARG A 193 -13.22 11.51 0.79
C ARG A 193 -14.54 12.08 1.29
N SER A 194 -14.66 12.41 2.58
CA SER A 194 -15.88 12.97 3.17
C SER A 194 -16.10 14.45 2.84
N GLY A 195 -15.09 15.15 2.32
CA GLY A 195 -15.22 16.55 1.88
C GLY A 195 -15.58 17.55 2.99
N GLN A 196 -15.43 17.17 4.26
CA GLN A 196 -15.75 18.01 5.42
C GLN A 196 -14.48 18.41 6.16
N ASP A 197 -14.15 19.68 6.06
CA ASP A 197 -13.10 20.30 6.84
C ASP A 197 -13.58 20.50 8.29
N ASP A 198 -12.86 19.85 9.20
CA ASP A 198 -12.75 20.13 10.63
C ASP A 198 -13.91 19.82 11.60
N LYS A 199 -15.01 19.20 11.16
CA LYS A 199 -15.99 18.63 12.12
C LYS A 199 -16.27 17.16 11.86
N THR A 200 -15.58 16.36 12.70
CA THR A 200 -15.88 14.99 13.13
C THR A 200 -16.11 13.97 12.01
N VAL A 201 -15.02 13.35 11.55
CA VAL A 201 -15.07 12.03 10.86
C VAL A 201 -15.99 11.07 11.63
N TYR A 202 -15.95 11.12 12.97
CA TYR A 202 -16.87 10.41 13.85
C TYR A 202 -18.36 10.70 13.61
N GLU A 203 -18.74 11.94 13.28
CA GLU A 203 -20.13 12.33 13.01
C GLU A 203 -20.58 11.91 11.61
N SER A 204 -19.68 11.91 10.62
CA SER A 204 -19.94 11.31 9.31
C SER A 204 -20.16 9.79 9.43
N LEU A 205 -19.28 9.08 10.15
CA LEU A 205 -19.44 7.65 10.46
C LEU A 205 -20.74 7.38 11.25
N PHE A 206 -21.08 8.26 12.20
CA PHE A 206 -22.31 8.15 12.99
C PHE A 206 -23.58 8.43 12.17
N ASN A 207 -23.54 9.37 11.23
CA ASN A 207 -24.64 9.70 10.33
C ASN A 207 -24.86 8.63 9.25
N GLN A 208 -23.79 8.01 8.73
CA GLN A 208 -23.90 6.80 7.90
C GLN A 208 -24.59 5.67 8.65
N ARG A 209 -24.26 5.47 9.95
CA ARG A 209 -24.93 4.50 10.82
C ARG A 209 -26.41 4.82 11.04
N ARG A 210 -26.79 6.10 11.18
CA ARG A 210 -28.20 6.53 11.35
C ARG A 210 -29.05 6.26 10.10
N LYS A 211 -28.50 6.41 8.89
CA LYS A 211 -29.21 6.14 7.63
C LYS A 211 -29.39 4.65 7.32
N ARG A 212 -28.65 3.76 7.99
CA ARG A 212 -28.66 2.30 7.75
C ARG A 212 -29.29 1.48 8.90
N ARG A 213 -30.02 2.11 9.82
CA ARG A 213 -30.79 1.34 10.82
C ARG A 213 -31.90 0.59 10.11
N ALA A 214 -31.76 -0.73 9.99
CA ALA A 214 -32.90 -1.62 9.78
C ALA A 214 -33.95 -1.37 10.89
N PRO A 215 -35.25 -1.54 10.60
CA PRO A 215 -36.29 -1.40 11.62
C PRO A 215 -35.92 -2.29 12.80
N LEU A 216 -36.00 -1.74 14.01
CA LEU A 216 -35.75 -2.47 15.24
C LEU A 216 -36.74 -3.65 15.30
N ALA A 217 -36.30 -4.84 14.88
CA ALA A 217 -37.06 -6.05 15.12
C ALA A 217 -37.21 -6.17 16.63
N THR A 218 -38.43 -5.99 17.11
CA THR A 218 -38.86 -6.16 18.50
C THR A 218 -38.63 -7.61 18.91
N ARG A 219 -37.39 -7.94 19.26
CA ARG A 219 -37.06 -9.20 19.94
C ARG A 219 -37.61 -9.11 21.35
N GLN A 220 -38.86 -9.55 21.49
CA GLN A 220 -39.49 -9.86 22.76
C GLN A 220 -38.60 -10.85 23.53
N GLY A 221 -38.26 -10.46 24.76
CA GLY A 221 -38.11 -11.35 25.91
C GLY A 221 -37.19 -12.56 25.80
N LYS A 222 -35.88 -12.35 26.03
CA LYS A 222 -35.12 -13.25 26.90
C LYS A 222 -34.40 -12.42 27.95
N ARG A 223 -34.85 -12.54 29.19
CA ARG A 223 -34.11 -12.06 30.37
C ARG A 223 -32.67 -12.57 30.25
N PRO A 224 -31.63 -11.72 30.41
CA PRO A 224 -30.31 -12.26 30.57
C PRO A 224 -30.35 -13.09 31.85
N SER A 225 -30.04 -14.37 31.73
CA SER A 225 -29.54 -15.15 32.86
C SER A 225 -28.57 -14.26 33.64
N LYS A 226 -28.60 -14.31 34.98
CA LYS A 226 -27.58 -13.68 35.83
C LYS A 226 -26.21 -14.22 35.37
N ASN A 227 -25.61 -13.56 34.38
CA ASN A 227 -24.32 -13.91 33.87
C ASN A 227 -23.37 -13.61 35.02
N LEU A 228 -22.80 -14.66 35.61
CA LEU A 228 -21.48 -14.57 36.20
C LEU A 228 -20.64 -13.81 35.17
N LYS A 229 -20.33 -12.54 35.46
CA LYS A 229 -19.66 -11.66 34.50
C LYS A 229 -18.38 -12.39 34.08
N ALA A 230 -18.27 -12.73 32.79
CA ALA A 230 -17.15 -13.52 32.32
C ALA A 230 -15.83 -12.78 32.61
N ARG A 231 -14.81 -13.53 33.03
CA ARG A 231 -13.47 -12.97 33.23
C ARG A 231 -12.92 -12.42 31.90
N CYS A 232 -12.03 -11.43 32.02
CA CYS A 232 -11.35 -10.79 30.90
C CYS A 232 -10.77 -11.84 29.94
N SER A 233 -11.23 -11.80 28.69
CA SER A 233 -10.81 -12.72 27.64
C SER A 233 -10.94 -12.07 26.27
N ARG A 234 -10.18 -12.60 25.31
CA ARG A 234 -10.30 -12.23 23.89
C ARG A 234 -11.61 -12.79 23.32
N LYS A 235 -12.38 -11.94 22.65
CA LYS A 235 -13.62 -12.27 21.95
C LYS A 235 -13.44 -12.07 20.45
N ALA A 236 -14.17 -12.85 19.66
CA ALA A 236 -14.19 -12.70 18.21
C ALA A 236 -14.89 -11.40 17.82
N LEU A 237 -14.30 -10.67 16.88
CA LEU A 237 -14.86 -9.48 16.27
C LEU A 237 -14.44 -9.48 14.81
N HIS A 238 -15.41 -9.77 13.95
CA HIS A 238 -15.22 -9.76 12.51
C HIS A 238 -15.51 -8.35 11.96
N VAL A 239 -14.57 -7.82 11.19
CA VAL A 239 -14.68 -6.51 10.55
C VAL A 239 -14.81 -6.72 9.06
N ASN A 240 -15.88 -6.20 8.47
CA ASN A 240 -16.13 -6.26 7.04
C ASN A 240 -16.20 -4.84 6.45
N PHE A 241 -15.30 -4.51 5.53
CA PHE A 241 -15.20 -3.19 4.92
C PHE A 241 -16.35 -2.90 3.95
N LYS A 242 -16.98 -3.93 3.38
CA LYS A 242 -18.18 -3.78 2.55
C LYS A 242 -19.37 -3.33 3.37
N ASP A 243 -19.54 -3.85 4.58
CA ASP A 243 -20.62 -3.42 5.49
C ASP A 243 -20.44 -1.95 5.91
N MET A 244 -19.19 -1.50 6.01
CA MET A 244 -18.82 -0.09 6.24
C MET A 244 -18.95 0.77 4.97
N GLY A 245 -19.13 0.16 3.79
CA GLY A 245 -19.19 0.85 2.50
C GLY A 245 -17.87 1.48 2.09
N TRP A 246 -16.75 0.81 2.40
CA TRP A 246 -15.39 1.21 2.04
C TRP A 246 -14.79 0.32 0.95
N ASP A 247 -15.59 -0.57 0.36
CA ASP A 247 -15.22 -1.49 -0.72
C ASP A 247 -15.00 -0.78 -2.08
N ASP A 248 -15.30 0.52 -2.18
CA ASP A 248 -15.00 1.35 -3.34
C ASP A 248 -13.53 1.78 -3.41
N TRP A 249 -12.82 1.82 -2.27
CA TRP A 249 -11.42 2.24 -2.20
C TRP A 249 -10.50 1.26 -1.49
N ILE A 250 -11.00 0.41 -0.59
CA ILE A 250 -10.22 -0.70 -0.04
C ILE A 250 -10.24 -1.86 -1.04
N ILE A 251 -9.06 -2.26 -1.50
CA ILE A 251 -8.87 -3.35 -2.46
C ILE A 251 -8.71 -4.67 -1.70
N ALA A 252 -7.89 -4.70 -0.64
CA ALA A 252 -7.66 -5.89 0.16
C ALA A 252 -7.12 -5.55 1.57
N PRO A 253 -7.45 -6.33 2.61
CA PRO A 253 -8.50 -7.35 2.60
C PRO A 253 -9.88 -6.65 2.65
N LEU A 254 -10.94 -7.33 2.21
CA LEU A 254 -12.31 -6.81 2.38
C LEU A 254 -12.90 -7.14 3.76
N GLU A 255 -12.28 -8.08 4.48
CA GLU A 255 -12.67 -8.48 5.81
C GLU A 255 -11.48 -9.00 6.62
N TYR A 256 -11.52 -8.87 7.94
CA TYR A 256 -10.51 -9.43 8.85
C TYR A 256 -11.07 -9.64 10.27
N GLU A 257 -10.40 -10.50 11.04
CA GLU A 257 -10.70 -10.71 12.46
C GLU A 257 -9.90 -9.72 13.32
N ALA A 258 -10.57 -8.69 13.82
CA ALA A 258 -9.97 -7.70 14.71
C ALA A 258 -9.83 -8.23 16.14
N TYR A 259 -10.80 -9.05 16.57
CA TYR A 259 -11.02 -9.41 17.98
C TYR A 259 -11.23 -8.19 18.89
N HIS A 260 -11.68 -8.42 20.12
CA HIS A 260 -11.67 -7.41 21.17
C HIS A 260 -11.51 -8.06 22.55
N CYS A 261 -11.13 -7.26 23.55
CA CYS A 261 -11.03 -7.69 24.93
C CYS A 261 -12.34 -7.37 25.67
N GLU A 262 -12.90 -8.35 26.36
CA GLU A 262 -14.14 -8.18 27.13
C GLU A 262 -14.12 -9.04 28.39
N GLY A 263 -14.68 -8.50 29.48
CA GLY A 263 -14.88 -9.18 30.75
C GLY A 263 -14.29 -8.41 31.92
N LEU A 264 -14.37 -9.00 33.12
CA LEU A 264 -13.86 -8.41 34.34
C LEU A 264 -12.43 -8.86 34.66
N CYS A 265 -11.65 -7.92 35.23
CA CYS A 265 -10.34 -8.16 35.81
C CYS A 265 -10.48 -8.21 37.34
N GLU A 266 -10.66 -9.39 37.91
CA GLU A 266 -10.82 -9.61 39.37
C GLU A 266 -9.53 -10.18 39.98
N PHE A 267 -9.28 -9.90 41.25
CA PHE A 267 -8.14 -10.45 41.98
C PHE A 267 -8.38 -11.93 42.33
N PRO A 268 -7.39 -12.82 42.18
CA PRO A 268 -6.10 -12.61 41.54
C PRO A 268 -6.20 -12.64 40.00
N LEU A 269 -5.45 -11.75 39.34
CA LEU A 269 -5.33 -11.76 37.89
C LEU A 269 -4.65 -13.06 37.42
N ARG A 270 -5.11 -13.60 36.29
CA ARG A 270 -4.52 -14.81 35.72
C ARG A 270 -3.18 -14.49 35.06
N SER A 271 -2.17 -15.31 35.30
CA SER A 271 -0.81 -15.11 34.78
C SER A 271 -0.72 -15.00 33.26
N HIS A 272 -1.58 -15.73 32.52
CA HIS A 272 -1.62 -15.69 31.06
C HIS A 272 -2.17 -14.39 30.47
N LEU A 273 -2.73 -13.49 31.28
CA LEU A 273 -3.21 -12.18 30.82
C LEU A 273 -2.06 -11.16 30.70
N GLU A 274 -0.84 -11.51 31.14
CA GLU A 274 0.35 -10.64 31.13
C GLU A 274 0.07 -9.21 31.63
N PRO A 275 -0.58 -9.02 32.80
CA PRO A 275 -0.96 -7.69 33.27
C PRO A 275 0.28 -6.87 33.66
N THR A 276 0.17 -5.54 33.53
CA THR A 276 1.18 -4.64 34.08
C THR A 276 1.16 -4.68 35.61
N ASN A 277 2.28 -4.32 36.25
CA ASN A 277 2.34 -4.18 37.72
C ASN A 277 1.25 -3.22 38.24
N HIS A 278 0.96 -2.14 37.51
CA HIS A 278 -0.12 -1.21 37.82
C HIS A 278 -1.48 -1.91 37.85
N ALA A 279 -1.80 -2.74 36.84
CA ALA A 279 -3.05 -3.50 36.79
C ALA A 279 -3.16 -4.49 37.96
N VAL A 280 -2.07 -5.14 38.35
CA VAL A 280 -2.05 -6.07 39.51
C VAL A 280 -2.36 -5.34 40.82
N ILE A 281 -1.68 -4.23 41.09
CA ILE A 281 -1.89 -3.43 42.31
C ILE A 281 -3.29 -2.82 42.34
N GLN A 282 -3.76 -2.26 41.23
CA GLN A 282 -5.10 -1.67 41.15
C GLN A 282 -6.19 -2.73 41.38
N THR A 283 -6.02 -3.93 40.81
CA THR A 283 -6.98 -5.02 41.03
C THR A 283 -6.98 -5.50 42.48
N LEU A 284 -5.82 -5.55 43.14
CA LEU A 284 -5.71 -5.85 44.57
C LEU A 284 -6.41 -4.77 45.42
N MET A 285 -6.11 -3.49 45.17
CA MET A 285 -6.73 -2.37 45.89
C MET A 285 -8.25 -2.35 45.70
N ASN A 286 -8.75 -2.53 44.47
CA ASN A 286 -10.17 -2.65 44.17
C ASN A 286 -10.83 -3.85 44.88
N SER A 287 -10.11 -4.97 45.09
CA SER A 287 -10.65 -6.11 45.84
C SER A 287 -10.76 -5.86 47.35
N MET A 288 -9.96 -4.93 47.89
CA MET A 288 -10.00 -4.53 49.30
C MET A 288 -11.01 -3.43 49.57
N ASP A 289 -11.08 -2.43 48.68
CA ASP A 289 -12.00 -1.30 48.77
C ASP A 289 -12.49 -0.86 47.37
N PRO A 290 -13.59 -1.45 46.89
CA PRO A 290 -14.17 -1.13 45.58
C PRO A 290 -14.76 0.28 45.48
N GLU A 291 -15.09 0.92 46.61
CA GLU A 291 -15.72 2.25 46.62
C GLU A 291 -14.67 3.35 46.41
N SER A 292 -13.44 3.16 46.90
CA SER A 292 -12.35 4.11 46.68
C SER A 292 -11.50 3.84 45.45
N THR A 293 -11.46 2.59 44.97
CA THR A 293 -10.59 2.20 43.85
C THR A 293 -11.41 1.65 42.67
N PRO A 294 -11.29 2.21 41.46
CA PRO A 294 -12.00 1.71 40.29
C PRO A 294 -11.43 0.36 39.80
N PRO A 295 -12.26 -0.50 39.19
CA PRO A 295 -11.80 -1.77 38.62
C PRO A 295 -10.85 -1.55 37.44
N THR A 296 -9.92 -2.49 37.24
CA THR A 296 -9.01 -2.47 36.10
C THR A 296 -9.74 -2.83 34.79
N CYS A 297 -9.47 -2.09 33.72
CA CYS A 297 -10.05 -2.34 32.40
C CYS A 297 -9.44 -3.58 31.73
N CYS A 298 -10.27 -4.34 31.01
CA CYS A 298 -9.83 -5.45 30.16
C CYS A 298 -9.39 -4.91 28.80
N VAL A 299 -8.08 -4.76 28.60
CA VAL A 299 -7.46 -4.18 27.39
C VAL A 299 -6.47 -5.18 26.76
N PRO A 300 -6.21 -5.10 25.44
CA PRO A 300 -5.21 -5.96 24.81
C PRO A 300 -3.82 -5.65 25.33
N THR A 301 -3.02 -6.69 25.57
CA THR A 301 -1.60 -6.58 25.94
C THR A 301 -0.65 -6.69 24.75
N ARG A 302 -1.13 -7.24 23.62
CA ARG A 302 -0.40 -7.36 22.36
C ARG A 302 -1.38 -7.16 21.20
N LEU A 303 -0.96 -6.43 20.18
CA LEU A 303 -1.69 -6.30 18.92
C LEU A 303 -0.82 -6.83 17.77
N SER A 304 -1.45 -7.35 16.74
CA SER A 304 -0.78 -7.71 15.48
C SER A 304 -1.02 -6.62 14.45
N PRO A 305 -0.01 -6.27 13.63
CA PRO A 305 -0.21 -5.34 12.54
C PRO A 305 -1.22 -5.88 11.49
N ILE A 306 -1.75 -4.97 10.67
CA ILE A 306 -2.59 -5.32 9.52
C ILE A 306 -2.09 -4.64 8.25
N SER A 307 -1.85 -5.45 7.23
CA SER A 307 -1.56 -5.01 5.87
C SER A 307 -2.84 -4.69 5.09
N ILE A 308 -2.88 -3.53 4.43
CA ILE A 308 -4.03 -3.03 3.67
C ILE A 308 -3.58 -2.44 2.34
N LEU A 309 -4.30 -2.78 1.28
CA LEU A 309 -4.14 -2.25 -0.07
C LEU A 309 -5.38 -1.41 -0.42
N PHE A 310 -5.19 -0.15 -0.78
CA PHE A 310 -6.28 0.77 -1.04
C PHE A 310 -5.95 1.80 -2.13
N ILE A 311 -6.96 2.56 -2.55
CA ILE A 311 -6.84 3.68 -3.49
C ILE A 311 -6.87 4.99 -2.70
N ASP A 312 -5.83 5.81 -2.79
CA ASP A 312 -5.79 7.12 -2.13
C ASP A 312 -6.73 8.15 -2.81
N SER A 313 -6.84 9.34 -2.23
CA SER A 313 -7.61 10.45 -2.81
C SER A 313 -7.12 10.94 -4.18
N ALA A 314 -5.86 10.65 -4.54
CA ALA A 314 -5.24 11.00 -5.82
C ALA A 314 -5.30 9.86 -6.85
N ASN A 315 -6.08 8.81 -6.58
CA ASN A 315 -6.27 7.63 -7.44
C ASN A 315 -5.02 6.75 -7.61
N ASN A 316 -4.06 6.83 -6.70
CA ASN A 316 -2.91 5.94 -6.63
C ASN A 316 -3.25 4.70 -5.80
N VAL A 317 -2.67 3.56 -6.17
CA VAL A 317 -2.80 2.34 -5.36
C VAL A 317 -1.69 2.32 -4.32
N VAL A 318 -2.06 2.21 -3.05
CA VAL A 318 -1.18 2.28 -1.88
C VAL A 318 -1.30 1.00 -1.07
N TYR A 319 -0.16 0.38 -0.80
CA TYR A 319 -0.01 -0.61 0.26
C TYR A 319 0.41 0.10 1.54
N LYS A 320 -0.24 -0.21 2.66
CA LYS A 320 0.15 0.28 3.98
C LYS A 320 -0.02 -0.81 5.03
N GLN A 321 1.00 -0.97 5.86
CA GLN A 321 0.96 -1.78 7.06
C GLN A 321 0.70 -0.86 8.25
N TYR A 322 -0.40 -1.12 8.96
CA TYR A 322 -0.76 -0.40 10.16
C TYR A 322 -0.18 -1.13 11.36
N GLU A 323 0.79 -0.48 12.00
CA GLU A 323 1.28 -0.83 13.34
C GLU A 323 0.29 -0.29 14.40
N GLU A 324 0.37 -0.86 15.61
CA GLU A 324 -0.54 -0.67 16.76
C GLU A 324 -1.22 0.70 16.91
#